data_AF-A0A7W0SFW8-F1
#
_entry.id   AF-A0A7W0SFW8-F1
#
_cell.length_a   1.000
_cell.length_b   1.000
_cell.length_c   1.000
_cell.angle_alpha   90.00
_cell.angle_beta   90.00
_cell.angle_gamma   90.00
#
_symmetry.space_group_name_H-M   'P 1'
#
loop_
_entity.id
_entity.type
_entity.pdbx_description
1 polymer ?
#
loop_
_entity_poly.entity_id
_entity_poly.type
_entity_poly.pdbx_seq_one_letter_code
_entity_poly.pdbx_strand_id
1 'polypeptide(L)'
;MHDSQRQFAGCPSGNKITNGDTWLRDFMQRIYATPQWAAGNTVVFITWDEGIKRLASPEDSHVTTIVVAPSVVPGTQDGTAWTHYSLLNTVEGLLGQPCLANACGAGDMSMSFYLR
;
A
#
# COMPACT_ATOMS: atom_id res chain seq x y z
N MET A 1 6.37 9.28 5.29
CA MET A 1 5.48 9.45 6.47
C MET A 1 5.53 10.90 6.90
N HIS A 2 4.70 11.77 6.31
CA HIS A 2 4.70 13.20 6.65
C HIS A 2 3.88 13.50 7.90
N ASP A 3 2.93 12.62 8.27
CA ASP A 3 1.97 12.86 9.35
C ASP A 3 1.96 11.82 10.48
N SER A 4 3.13 11.30 10.88
CA SER A 4 3.22 10.59 12.17
C SER A 4 3.18 11.60 13.34
N GLN A 5 2.06 12.31 13.47
CA GLN A 5 1.75 13.24 14.55
C GLN A 5 1.25 12.48 15.77
N ARG A 6 2.17 11.86 16.53
CA ARG A 6 2.27 12.05 17.98
C ARG A 6 3.71 11.78 18.37
N GLN A 7 4.34 12.78 18.95
CA GLN A 7 5.63 12.67 19.59
C GLN A 7 5.45 11.80 20.85
N PHE A 8 5.38 10.48 20.68
CA PHE A 8 5.48 9.55 21.80
C PHE A 8 6.89 9.72 22.37
N ALA A 9 6.99 9.89 23.69
CA ALA A 9 8.28 9.91 24.39
C ALA A 9 9.04 8.62 24.03
N GLY A 10 10.11 8.74 23.22
CA GLY A 10 10.91 7.62 22.73
C GLY A 10 11.08 7.52 21.21
N CYS A 11 10.36 8.30 20.39
CA CYS A 11 10.64 8.33 18.95
C CYS A 11 11.91 9.16 18.66
N PRO A 12 12.95 8.60 18.00
CA PRO A 12 14.17 9.34 17.68
C PRO A 12 13.84 10.58 16.86
N SER A 13 14.33 11.75 17.28
CA SER A 13 14.20 13.03 16.57
C SER A 13 15.01 13.11 15.25
N GLY A 14 15.46 11.95 14.72
CA GLY A 14 16.23 11.81 13.50
C GLY A 14 15.40 11.99 12.22
N ASN A 15 16.07 11.78 11.08
CA ASN A 15 15.45 11.89 9.75
C ASN A 15 14.19 11.00 9.67
N LYS A 16 13.01 11.63 9.59
CA LYS A 16 11.70 10.95 9.60
C LYS A 16 11.55 9.93 8.48
N ILE A 17 12.21 10.15 7.34
CA ILE A 17 12.22 9.20 6.22
C ILE A 17 12.98 7.94 6.65
N THR A 18 14.23 8.09 7.10
CA THR A 18 15.06 6.97 7.56
C THR A 18 14.42 6.18 8.70
N ASN A 19 13.72 6.85 9.61
CA ASN A 19 12.97 6.20 10.69
C ASN A 19 11.81 5.36 10.13
N GLY A 20 11.02 5.92 9.20
CA GLY A 20 9.95 5.20 8.52
C GLY A 20 10.46 4.00 7.72
N ASP A 21 11.56 4.17 6.99
CA ASP A 21 12.18 3.10 6.19
C ASP A 21 12.71 1.97 7.09
N THR A 22 13.34 2.33 8.21
CA THR A 22 13.82 1.37 9.21
C THR A 22 12.67 0.57 9.80
N TRP A 23 11.62 1.27 10.24
CA TRP A 23 10.43 0.60 10.76
C TRP A 23 9.78 -0.31 9.72
N LEU A 24 9.61 0.16 8.48
CA LEU A 24 8.95 -0.61 7.42
C LEU A 24 9.77 -1.86 7.09
N ARG A 25 11.10 -1.75 6.96
CA ARG A 25 11.98 -2.91 6.75
C ARG A 25 11.79 -3.95 7.85
N ASP A 26 11.87 -3.53 9.11
CA ASP A 26 11.78 -4.44 10.26
C ASP A 26 10.37 -5.06 10.39
N PHE A 27 9.33 -4.31 10.01
CA PHE A 27 7.96 -4.82 9.95
C PHE A 27 7.77 -5.85 8.83
N MET A 28 8.27 -5.56 7.63
CA MET A 28 8.19 -6.48 6.49
C MET A 28 8.94 -7.79 6.77
N GLN A 29 10.08 -7.75 7.46
CA GLN A 29 10.79 -8.96 7.89
C GLN A 29 9.91 -9.88 8.75
N ARG A 30 9.02 -9.32 9.59
CA ARG A 30 8.07 -10.12 10.38
C ARG A 30 7.01 -10.77 9.51
N ILE A 31 6.51 -10.05 8.50
CA ILE A 31 5.55 -10.59 7.52
C ILE A 31 6.18 -11.74 6.74
N TYR A 32 7.40 -11.55 6.23
CA TYR A 32 8.12 -12.56 5.45
C TYR A 32 8.40 -13.84 6.23
N ALA A 33 8.50 -13.76 7.56
CA ALA A 33 8.70 -14.91 8.43
C ALA A 33 7.42 -15.72 8.70
N THR A 34 6.25 -15.25 8.26
CA THR A 34 4.97 -15.94 8.52
C THR A 34 4.75 -17.14 7.57
N PRO A 35 4.06 -18.20 8.04
CA PRO A 35 3.65 -19.30 7.18
C PRO A 35 2.73 -18.86 6.02
N GLN A 36 1.92 -17.81 6.22
CA GLN A 36 0.98 -17.29 5.22
C GLN A 36 1.73 -16.67 4.03
N TRP A 37 2.82 -15.95 4.31
CA TRP A 37 3.71 -15.45 3.28
C TRP A 37 4.35 -16.60 2.49
N ALA A 38 4.91 -17.60 3.20
CA ALA A 38 5.51 -18.77 2.57
C ALA A 38 4.52 -19.60 1.73
N ALA A 39 3.25 -19.62 2.13
CA ALA A 39 2.16 -20.28 1.40
C ALA A 39 1.67 -19.49 0.17
N GLY A 40 2.12 -18.24 -0.02
CA GLY A 40 1.65 -17.39 -1.13
C GLY A 40 0.32 -16.68 -0.87
N ASN A 41 -0.22 -16.73 0.35
CA ASN A 41 -1.56 -16.24 0.70
C ASN A 41 -1.52 -14.84 1.34
N THR A 42 -0.54 -14.01 0.98
CA THR A 42 -0.38 -12.68 1.57
C THR A 42 0.04 -11.69 0.52
N VAL A 43 -0.70 -10.59 0.46
CA VAL A 43 -0.38 -9.39 -0.30
C VAL A 43 -0.21 -8.25 0.69
N VAL A 44 0.85 -7.46 0.52
CA VAL A 44 1.07 -6.23 1.28
C VAL A 44 0.98 -5.05 0.32
N PHE A 45 0.05 -4.14 0.62
CA PHE A 45 -0.06 -2.85 -0.05
C PHE A 45 0.53 -1.77 0.86
N ILE A 46 1.48 -1.00 0.33
CA ILE A 46 2.05 0.17 1.01
C ILE A 46 1.63 1.39 0.22
N THR A 47 0.78 2.23 0.80
CA THR A 47 0.25 3.44 0.18
C THR A 47 0.27 4.61 1.16
N TRP A 48 0.11 5.81 0.64
CA TRP A 48 -0.12 7.02 1.42
C TRP A 48 -1.57 7.44 1.28
N ASP A 49 -2.10 8.11 2.29
CA ASP A 49 -3.45 8.64 2.34
C ASP A 49 -3.58 10.00 1.64
N GLU A 50 -2.49 10.76 1.57
CA GLU A 50 -2.42 12.05 0.89
C GLU A 50 -1.08 12.26 0.17
N GLY A 51 -1.13 13.04 -0.92
CA GLY A 51 0.06 13.46 -1.67
C GLY A 51 0.81 14.61 -1.00
N ILE A 52 1.77 15.19 -1.71
CA ILE A 52 2.74 16.14 -1.13
C ILE A 52 2.19 17.55 -0.86
N LYS A 53 1.01 17.91 -1.40
CA LYS A 53 0.43 19.24 -1.22
C LYS A 53 -1.05 19.14 -0.87
N ARG A 54 -1.48 20.00 0.05
CA ARG A 54 -2.90 20.19 0.34
C ARG A 54 -3.59 20.87 -0.85
N LEU A 55 -4.11 20.04 -1.74
CA LEU A 55 -5.23 20.29 -2.66
C LEU A 55 -5.16 21.61 -3.46
N ALA A 56 -4.21 21.74 -4.39
CA ALA A 56 -4.31 22.75 -5.46
C ALA A 56 -4.77 22.13 -6.80
N SER A 57 -4.61 20.82 -6.98
CA SER A 57 -4.95 20.06 -8.18
C SER A 57 -5.14 18.56 -7.91
N PRO A 58 -5.79 17.79 -8.82
CA PRO A 58 -5.84 16.31 -8.74
C PRO A 58 -4.46 15.65 -8.69
N GLU A 59 -3.46 16.29 -9.28
CA GLU A 59 -2.06 15.84 -9.35
C GLU A 59 -1.39 15.88 -7.97
N ASP A 60 -1.85 16.78 -7.10
CA ASP A 60 -1.38 16.88 -5.71
C ASP A 60 -1.90 15.74 -4.82
N SER A 61 -2.91 14.99 -5.29
CA SER A 61 -3.45 13.80 -4.61
C SER A 61 -2.84 12.50 -5.11
N HIS A 62 -1.89 12.56 -6.05
CA HIS A 62 -1.18 11.38 -6.50
C HIS A 62 -0.27 10.86 -5.39
N VAL A 63 -0.48 9.60 -5.02
CA VAL A 63 0.28 8.90 -3.99
C VAL A 63 0.98 7.69 -4.59
N THR A 64 2.15 7.37 -4.06
CA THR A 64 2.81 6.11 -4.40
C THR A 64 1.99 4.95 -3.85
N THR A 65 1.87 3.85 -4.61
CA THR A 65 1.39 2.56 -4.09
C THR A 65 2.39 1.49 -4.47
N ILE A 66 2.85 0.72 -3.49
CA ILE A 66 3.76 -0.41 -3.68
C ILE A 66 2.98 -1.68 -3.35
N VAL A 67 3.03 -2.65 -4.26
CA VAL A 67 2.40 -3.97 -4.10
C VAL A 67 3.50 -5.01 -3.91
N VAL A 68 3.42 -5.78 -2.82
CA VAL A 68 4.39 -6.83 -2.50
C VAL A 68 3.65 -8.12 -2.22
N ALA A 69 3.90 -9.14 -3.03
CA ALA A 69 3.41 -10.50 -2.82
C ALA A 69 4.36 -11.51 -3.48
N PRO A 70 4.38 -12.79 -3.05
CA PRO A 70 5.20 -13.82 -3.70
C PRO A 70 4.89 -14.02 -5.19
N SER A 71 3.68 -13.68 -5.64
CA SER A 71 3.27 -13.78 -7.05
C SER A 71 3.69 -12.58 -7.91
N VAL A 72 4.07 -11.45 -7.30
CA VAL A 72 4.44 -10.22 -8.01
C VAL A 72 5.87 -10.38 -8.54
N VAL A 73 6.05 -10.19 -9.85
CA VAL A 73 7.39 -10.18 -10.45
C VAL A 73 8.15 -8.93 -9.97
N PRO A 74 9.35 -9.07 -9.37
CA PRO A 74 10.13 -7.93 -8.93
C PRO A 74 10.39 -6.93 -10.06
N GLY A 75 10.16 -5.65 -9.78
CA GLY A 75 10.31 -4.57 -10.78
C GLY A 75 9.08 -4.34 -11.67
N THR A 76 7.96 -5.03 -11.44
CA THR A 76 6.67 -4.71 -12.10
C THR A 76 6.29 -3.25 -11.85
N GLN A 77 5.92 -2.55 -12.92
CA GLN A 77 5.41 -1.18 -12.89
C GLN A 77 4.12 -1.13 -13.69
N ASP A 78 3.13 -0.39 -13.18
CA ASP A 78 1.87 -0.15 -13.85
C ASP A 78 1.63 1.36 -13.92
N GLY A 79 1.39 1.86 -15.12
CA GLY A 79 1.13 3.28 -15.40
C GLY A 79 -0.37 3.64 -15.39
N THR A 80 -1.25 2.67 -15.10
CA THR A 80 -2.69 2.89 -15.02
C THR A 80 -3.03 3.84 -13.87
N ALA A 81 -3.97 4.77 -14.11
CA ALA A 81 -4.44 5.69 -13.09
C ALA A 81 -5.37 4.97 -12.10
N TRP A 82 -4.82 4.57 -10.96
CA TRP A 82 -5.56 3.95 -9.86
C TRP A 82 -5.98 4.95 -8.80
N THR A 83 -7.05 4.61 -8.06
CA THR A 83 -7.55 5.40 -6.92
C THR A 83 -7.57 4.56 -5.66
N HIS A 84 -7.77 5.18 -4.50
CA HIS A 84 -8.04 4.43 -3.26
C HIS A 84 -9.26 3.50 -3.36
N TYR A 85 -10.24 3.82 -4.21
CA TYR A 85 -11.37 2.91 -4.47
C TYR A 85 -10.94 1.68 -5.28
N SER A 86 -9.95 1.81 -6.17
CA SER A 86 -9.38 0.67 -6.90
C SER A 86 -8.64 -0.28 -5.96
N LEU A 87 -7.89 0.27 -5.00
CA LEU A 87 -7.25 -0.52 -3.94
C LEU A 87 -8.30 -1.24 -3.09
N LEU A 88 -9.37 -0.55 -2.67
CA LEU A 88 -10.44 -1.16 -1.89
C LEU A 88 -11.12 -2.29 -2.66
N ASN A 89 -11.50 -2.05 -3.92
CA ASN A 89 -12.13 -3.07 -4.77
C ASN A 89 -11.23 -4.31 -4.94
N THR A 90 -9.91 -4.09 -5.10
CA THR A 90 -8.92 -5.18 -5.18
C THR A 90 -8.89 -6.00 -3.88
N VAL A 91 -8.84 -5.35 -2.71
CA VAL A 91 -8.84 -6.03 -1.41
C VAL A 91 -10.14 -6.79 -1.16
N GLU A 92 -11.28 -6.20 -1.48
CA GLU A 92 -12.59 -6.85 -1.38
C GLU A 92 -12.63 -8.11 -2.25
N GLY A 93 -12.17 -8.02 -3.51
CA GLY A 93 -12.07 -9.16 -4.43
C GLY A 93 -11.19 -10.28 -3.91
N LEU A 94 -9.97 -9.96 -3.45
CA LEU A 94 -9.02 -10.94 -2.89
C LEU A 94 -9.56 -11.64 -1.63
N LEU A 95 -10.38 -10.96 -0.84
CA LEU A 95 -11.02 -11.52 0.35
C LEU A 95 -12.39 -12.16 0.07
N GLY A 96 -12.82 -12.21 -1.19
CA GLY A 96 -14.12 -12.74 -1.59
C GLY A 96 -15.30 -11.95 -1.02
N GLN A 97 -15.12 -10.66 -0.74
CA GLN A 97 -16.16 -9.78 -0.23
C GLN A 97 -16.88 -9.04 -1.36
N PRO A 98 -18.18 -8.72 -1.19
CA PRO A 98 -18.86 -7.79 -2.08
C PRO A 98 -18.23 -6.40 -2.03
N CYS A 99 -18.29 -5.67 -3.14
CA CYS A 99 -17.78 -4.31 -3.22
C CYS A 99 -18.59 -3.33 -2.35
N LEU A 100 -17.92 -2.30 -1.81
CA LEU A 100 -18.57 -1.23 -1.07
C LEU A 100 -18.64 0.09 -1.85
N ALA A 101 -19.84 0.66 -1.93
CA ALA A 101 -20.09 2.01 -2.43
C ALA A 101 -19.34 2.33 -3.75
N ASN A 102 -18.42 3.30 -3.72
CA ASN A 102 -17.68 3.75 -4.90
C ASN A 102 -16.64 2.73 -5.40
N ALA A 103 -16.23 1.75 -4.58
CA ALA A 103 -15.34 0.67 -5.01
C ALA A 103 -16.00 -0.21 -6.08
N CYS A 104 -17.33 -0.34 -6.07
CA CYS A 104 -18.08 -1.12 -7.06
C CYS A 104 -17.91 -0.64 -8.50
N GLY A 105 -17.56 0.63 -8.71
CA GLY A 105 -17.28 1.19 -10.04
C GLY A 105 -15.80 1.36 -10.34
N ALA A 106 -14.92 1.04 -9.40
CA ALA A 106 -13.48 1.21 -9.55
C ALA A 106 -12.85 -0.01 -10.21
N GLY A 107 -11.79 0.19 -11.00
CA GLY A 107 -11.05 -0.93 -11.57
C GLY A 107 -10.28 -1.74 -10.51
N ASP A 108 -9.88 -2.95 -10.88
CA ASP A 108 -9.18 -3.93 -10.04
C ASP A 108 -7.71 -4.04 -10.46
N MET A 109 -6.80 -3.97 -9.48
CA MET A 109 -5.35 -4.01 -9.69
C MET A 109 -4.80 -5.43 -9.80
N SER A 110 -5.59 -6.47 -9.52
CA SER A 110 -5.13 -7.86 -9.39
C SER A 110 -4.40 -8.38 -10.61
N MET A 111 -4.88 -8.06 -11.82
CA MET A 111 -4.23 -8.50 -13.06
C MET A 111 -2.91 -7.77 -13.30
N SER A 112 -2.84 -6.45 -13.01
CA SER A 112 -1.62 -5.65 -13.18
C SER A 112 -0.46 -6.17 -12.33
N PHE A 113 -0.77 -6.76 -11.17
CA PHE A 113 0.22 -7.21 -10.19
C PHE A 113 0.20 -8.74 -9.95
N TYR A 114 -0.47 -9.52 -10.80
CA TYR A 114 -0.53 -10.99 -10.70
C TYR A 114 -1.00 -11.51 -9.33
N LEU A 115 -1.97 -10.82 -8.71
CA LEU A 115 -2.51 -11.18 -7.41
C LEU A 115 -3.52 -12.33 -7.52
N ARG A 116 -3.61 -13.15 -6.48
CA ARG A 116 -4.45 -14.35 -6.41
C ARG A 116 -5.03 -14.53 -5.02
#